data_AF-A0A5N7J7A7-F1
#
_entry.id   AF-A0A5N7J7A7-F1
#
_cell.length_a   1.000
_cell.length_b   1.000
_cell.length_c   1.000
_cell.angle_alpha   90.00
_cell.angle_beta   90.00
_cell.angle_gamma   90.00
#
_symmetry.space_group_name_H-M   'P 1'
#
loop_
_entity.id
_entity.type
_entity.pdbx_description
1 polymer ?
#
loop_
_entity_poly.entity_id
_entity_poly.type
_entity_poly.pdbx_seq_one_letter_code
_entity_poly.pdbx_strand_id
1 'polypeptide(L)' 'MLDKVKSLPHTIVKRMIAFIIIFVVLGTSNYFFDYVFRPLKVDLLRELSISFGMAFGISFVDIIFLRKRNNH' A
#
# COMPACT_ATOMS: atom_id res chain seq x y z
N MET A 1 0.25 19.26 -16.00
CA MET A 1 -0.21 18.38 -14.89
C MET A 1 0.89 17.42 -14.40
N LEU A 2 1.88 17.07 -15.23
CA LEU A 2 3.05 16.25 -14.85
C LEU A 2 4.16 17.02 -14.10
N ASP A 3 4.25 18.35 -14.24
CA ASP A 3 5.30 19.15 -13.58
C ASP A 3 5.19 19.21 -12.05
N LYS A 4 4.00 18.98 -11.48
CA LYS A 4 3.78 19.03 -10.03
C LYS A 4 4.31 17.80 -9.28
N VAL A 5 4.57 16.70 -10.00
CA VAL A 5 5.16 15.48 -9.42
C VAL A 5 6.67 15.67 -9.19
N LYS A 6 7.31 16.52 -10.00
CA LYS A 6 8.75 16.77 -9.96
C LYS A 6 9.22 17.58 -8.74
N SER A 7 8.29 18.24 -8.03
CA SER A 7 8.58 18.98 -6.80
C SER A 7 8.37 18.19 -5.50
N LEU A 8 7.96 16.90 -5.59
CA LEU A 8 7.95 16.04 -4.42
C LEU A 8 9.39 15.65 -4.06
N PRO A 9 9.76 15.66 -2.76
CA PRO A 9 11.03 15.13 -2.32
C PRO A 9 11.17 13.68 -2.82
N HIS A 10 12.32 13.35 -3.40
CA HIS A 10 12.63 11.99 -3.90
C HIS A 10 12.30 10.88 -2.87
N THR A 11 12.42 11.21 -1.58
CA THR A 11 12.08 10.35 -0.43
C THR A 11 10.58 9.99 -0.37
N ILE A 12 9.69 10.93 -0.69
CA ILE A 12 8.23 10.69 -0.68
C ILE A 12 7.83 9.81 -1.85
N VAL A 13 8.37 10.09 -3.05
CA VAL A 13 8.10 9.27 -4.24
C VAL A 13 8.55 7.82 -4.04
N LYS A 14 9.75 7.61 -3.47
CA LYS A 14 10.26 6.27 -3.14
C LYS A 14 9.34 5.51 -2.16
N ARG A 15 8.81 6.21 -1.16
CA ARG A 15 7.85 5.63 -0.19
C ARG A 15 6.49 5.34 -0.82
N MET A 16 6.00 6.21 -1.70
CA MET A 16 4.76 6.01 -2.43
C MET A 16 4.84 4.79 -3.35
N ILE A 17 6.00 4.57 -3.98
CA ILE A 17 6.26 3.36 -4.77
C ILE A 17 6.27 2.11 -3.88
N ALA A 18 6.94 2.15 -2.73
CA ALA A 18 6.93 1.03 -1.77
C ALA A 18 5.51 0.69 -1.29
N PHE A 19 4.69 1.71 -1.00
CA PHE A 19 3.28 1.55 -0.67
C PHE A 19 2.50 0.85 -1.79
N ILE A 20 2.67 1.30 -3.04
CA ILE A 20 2.00 0.70 -4.20
C ILE A 20 2.41 -0.77 -4.38
N ILE A 21 3.70 -1.09 -4.22
CA ILE A 21 4.20 -2.46 -4.32
C ILE A 21 3.55 -3.35 -3.26
N ILE A 22 3.53 -2.92 -1.99
CA ILE A 22 2.92 -3.67 -0.88
C ILE A 22 1.42 -3.83 -1.12
N PHE A 23 0.73 -2.78 -1.57
CA PHE A 23 -0.69 -2.82 -1.89
C PHE A 23 -1.01 -3.84 -2.99
N VAL A 24 -0.23 -3.86 -4.08
CA VAL A 24 -0.41 -4.81 -5.17
C VAL A 24 -0.12 -6.24 -4.70
N VAL A 25 0.96 -6.46 -3.95
CA VAL A 25 1.31 -7.80 -3.43
C VAL A 25 0.22 -8.33 -2.49
N LEU A 26 -0.24 -7.53 -1.54
CA LEU A 26 -1.30 -7.93 -0.61
C LEU A 26 -2.65 -8.11 -1.32
N GLY A 27 -3.00 -7.22 -2.24
CA GLY A 27 -4.24 -7.28 -3.00
C GLY A 27 -4.30 -8.51 -3.90
N THR A 28 -3.24 -8.76 -4.68
CA THR A 28 -3.16 -9.95 -5.54
C THR A 28 -3.10 -11.23 -4.73
N SER A 29 -2.40 -11.25 -3.59
CA SER A 29 -2.35 -12.43 -2.74
C SER A 29 -3.73 -12.73 -2.14
N ASN A 30 -4.45 -11.74 -1.61
CA ASN A 30 -5.81 -11.92 -1.11
C ASN A 30 -6.74 -12.44 -2.21
N TYR A 31 -6.72 -11.80 -3.38
CA TYR A 31 -7.54 -12.23 -4.52
C TYR A 31 -7.24 -13.66 -4.96
N PHE A 32 -5.95 -14.04 -4.99
CA PHE A 32 -5.54 -15.40 -5.32
C PHE A 32 -6.03 -16.41 -4.29
N PHE A 33 -5.93 -16.09 -2.99
CA PHE A 33 -6.46 -16.94 -1.93
C PHE A 33 -7.99 -17.07 -2.00
N ASP A 34 -8.73 -15.99 -2.21
CA ASP A 34 -10.20 -16.05 -2.32
C ASP A 34 -10.64 -16.83 -3.57
N TYR A 35 -9.91 -16.67 -4.69
CA TYR A 35 -10.15 -17.44 -5.91
C TYR A 35 -9.88 -18.95 -5.75
N VAL A 36 -8.79 -19.33 -5.06
CA VAL A 36 -8.42 -20.73 -4.85
C VAL A 36 -9.31 -21.42 -3.81
N PHE A 37 -9.68 -20.72 -2.74
CA PHE A 37 -10.41 -21.32 -1.62
C PHE A 37 -11.94 -21.17 -1.73
N ARG A 38 -12.47 -20.16 -2.45
CA ARG A 38 -13.92 -19.92 -2.51
C ARG A 38 -14.37 -19.14 -3.77
N PRO A 39 -14.51 -19.81 -4.93
CA PRO A 39 -14.80 -19.13 -6.20
C PRO A 39 -16.21 -18.51 -6.32
N LEU A 40 -17.09 -18.67 -5.32
CA LEU A 40 -18.53 -18.39 -5.48
C LEU A 40 -18.94 -16.93 -5.20
N LYS A 41 -18.11 -16.11 -4.54
CA LYS A 41 -18.44 -14.71 -4.21
C LYS A 41 -17.16 -13.90 -3.90
N VAL A 42 -16.44 -13.54 -4.95
CA VAL A 42 -15.27 -12.66 -4.84
C VAL A 42 -15.75 -11.21 -4.83
N ASP A 43 -15.87 -10.63 -3.63
CA ASP A 43 -16.19 -9.21 -3.45
C ASP A 43 -14.92 -8.37 -3.59
N LEU A 44 -14.50 -8.13 -4.83
CA LEU A 44 -13.31 -7.33 -5.20
C LEU A 44 -13.19 -6.01 -4.43
N LEU A 45 -14.29 -5.28 -4.27
CA LEU A 45 -14.30 -4.01 -3.53
C LEU A 45 -13.95 -4.19 -2.05
N ARG A 46 -14.37 -5.30 -1.45
CA ARG A 46 -14.09 -5.61 -0.05
C ARG A 46 -12.62 -5.97 0.12
N GLU A 47 -12.08 -6.80 -0.76
CA GLU A 47 -10.67 -7.20 -0.72
C GLU A 47 -9.72 -6.03 -1.01
N LEU A 48 -10.08 -5.17 -1.96
CA LEU A 48 -9.35 -3.95 -2.28
C LEU A 48 -9.36 -2.99 -1.09
N SER A 49 -10.50 -2.79 -0.43
CA SER A 49 -10.61 -1.92 0.74
C SER A 49 -9.75 -2.42 1.91
N ILE A 50 -9.77 -3.74 2.17
CA ILE A 50 -8.94 -4.35 3.21
C ILE A 50 -7.45 -4.19 2.89
N SER A 51 -7.05 -4.53 1.67
CA SER A 51 -5.66 -4.42 1.23
C SER A 51 -5.19 -2.97 1.21
N PHE A 52 -6.08 -2.03 0.87
CA PHE A 52 -5.81 -0.59 0.89
C PHE A 52 -5.60 -0.09 2.31
N GLY A 53 -6.49 -0.47 3.23
CA GLY A 53 -6.37 -0.13 4.64
C GLY A 53 -5.10 -0.69 5.28
N MET A 54 -4.73 -1.93 4.98
CA MET A 54 -3.48 -2.55 5.47
C MET A 54 -2.24 -1.86 4.93
N ALA A 55 -2.15 -1.67 3.60
CA ALA A 55 -1.03 -0.97 3.00
C ALA A 55 -0.91 0.46 3.57
N PHE A 56 -2.06 1.11 3.81
CA PHE A 56 -2.11 2.49 4.30
C PHE A 56 -1.62 2.54 5.73
N GLY A 57 -2.12 1.67 6.60
CA GLY A 57 -1.65 1.53 7.97
C GLY A 57 -0.14 1.27 8.05
N ILE A 58 0.39 0.32 7.27
CA ILE A 58 1.81 -0.02 7.26
C ILE A 58 2.66 1.18 6.84
N SER A 59 2.28 1.88 5.77
CA SER A 59 3.05 3.04 5.28
C SER A 59 2.91 4.26 6.18
N PHE A 60 1.76 4.44 6.85
CA PHE A 60 1.56 5.52 7.81
C PHE A 60 2.34 5.28 9.10
N VAL A 61 2.36 4.04 9.59
CA VAL A 61 3.19 3.62 10.74
C VAL A 61 4.66 3.79 10.41
N ASP A 62 5.12 3.40 9.21
CA ASP A 62 6.49 3.66 8.75
C ASP A 62 6.83 5.17 8.84
N ILE A 63 5.96 6.05 8.34
CA ILE A 63 6.18 7.51 8.38
C ILE A 63 6.20 8.08 9.80
N ILE A 64 5.23 7.70 10.65
CA ILE A 64 5.11 8.21 12.02
C ILE A 64 6.27 7.69 12.88
N PHE A 65 6.65 6.41 12.71
CA PHE A 65 7.64 5.75 13.55
C PHE A 65 9.09 6.03 13.09
N LEU A 66 9.39 6.08 11.77
CA LEU A 66 10.74 6.42 11.28
C LEU A 66 11.15 7.84 11.66
N ARG A 67 10.20 8.79 11.77
CA ARG A 67 10.52 10.16 12.19
C ARG A 67 11.16 10.22 13.59
N LYS A 68 10.96 9.18 14.40
CA LYS A 68 11.54 9.06 15.76
C LYS A 68 12.98 8.53 15.76
N ARG A 69 13.47 7.93 14.67
CA ARG A 69 14.79 7.25 14.60
C ARG A 69 15.93 8.08 14.02
N ASN A 70 15.70 9.34 13.63
CA ASN A 70 16.73 10.21 13.03
C ASN A 70 17.32 11.27 13.99
N ASN A 71 17.04 11.15 15.30
CA ASN A 71 17.50 12.06 16.36
C ASN A 71 18.37 11.33 17.41
N HIS A 72 19.15 10.32 17.04
CA HIS A 72 20.17 9.73 17.91
C HIS A 72 21.50 9.63 17.18
#